data_AF-A0A316G2Z5-F1
#
_entry.id   AF-A0A316G2Z5-F1
#
_cell.length_a   1.000
_cell.length_b   1.000
_cell.length_c   1.000
_cell.angle_alpha   90.00
_cell.angle_beta   90.00
_cell.angle_gamma   90.00
#
_symmetry.space_group_name_H-M   'P 1'
#
loop_
_entity.id
_entity.type
_entity.pdbx_description
1 polymer ?
#
loop_
_entity_poly.entity_id
_entity_poly.type
_entity_poly.pdbx_seq_one_letter_code
_entity_poly.pdbx_strand_id
1 'polypeptide(L)'
;MDKRTEARLAAVRARFAVRLEEGVARLETYRRALSKGDPAPLGDLESFAHNLAGAAASFDFPEVGDAALTLEDHIQDFRSGNARLEQLERPIASLQSTLRGAVSGGQR
;
A
#
# COMPACT_ATOMS: atom_id res chain seq x y z
N MET A 1 -25.63 15.98 8.68
CA MET A 1 -24.45 16.34 7.88
C MET A 1 -24.93 17.09 6.64
N ASP A 2 -24.21 18.12 6.21
CA ASP A 2 -24.53 18.89 5.01
C ASP A 2 -24.17 18.13 3.72
N LYS A 3 -25.05 18.16 2.71
CA LYS A 3 -24.83 17.55 1.37
C LYS A 3 -23.50 17.93 0.73
N ARG A 4 -22.99 19.13 1.02
CA ARG A 4 -21.70 19.64 0.53
C ARG A 4 -20.50 18.90 1.15
N THR A 5 -20.62 18.50 2.41
CA THR A 5 -19.59 17.73 3.13
C THR A 5 -19.55 16.30 2.62
N GLU A 6 -20.71 15.68 2.38
CA GLU A 6 -20.82 14.34 1.79
C GLU A 6 -20.22 14.28 0.38
N ALA A 7 -20.55 15.26 -0.48
CA ALA A 7 -19.97 15.33 -1.83
C ALA A 7 -18.44 15.52 -1.82
N ARG A 8 -17.92 16.30 -0.88
CA ARG A 8 -16.47 16.51 -0.73
C ARG A 8 -15.77 15.24 -0.25
N LEU A 9 -16.36 14.52 0.71
CA LEU A 9 -15.84 13.25 1.19
C LEU A 9 -15.82 12.20 0.08
N ALA A 10 -16.90 12.10 -0.70
CA ALA A 10 -16.98 11.20 -1.85
C ALA A 10 -15.91 11.49 -2.90
N ALA A 11 -15.68 12.77 -3.24
CA ALA A 11 -14.63 13.16 -4.18
C ALA A 11 -13.22 12.83 -3.67
N VAL A 12 -12.98 12.95 -2.37
CA VAL A 12 -11.71 12.60 -1.75
C VAL A 12 -11.50 11.08 -1.74
N ARG A 13 -12.53 10.29 -1.40
CA ARG A 13 -12.50 8.83 -1.48
C ARG A 13 -12.22 8.35 -2.92
N ALA A 14 -12.85 8.96 -3.93
CA ALA A 14 -12.61 8.63 -5.32
C ALA A 14 -11.15 8.89 -5.75
N ARG A 15 -10.55 10.01 -5.33
CA ARG A 15 -9.13 10.30 -5.57
C ARG A 15 -8.22 9.30 -4.87
N PHE A 16 -8.60 8.86 -3.67
CA PHE A 16 -7.84 7.84 -2.96
C PHE A 16 -7.92 6.49 -3.70
N ALA A 17 -9.09 6.08 -4.21
CA ALA A 17 -9.24 4.86 -5.01
C ALA A 17 -8.32 4.83 -6.24
N VAL A 18 -8.23 5.94 -6.99
CA VAL A 18 -7.27 6.06 -8.12
C VAL A 18 -5.83 5.87 -7.64
N ARG A 19 -5.47 6.44 -6.49
CA ARG A 19 -4.15 6.28 -5.89
C ARG A 19 -3.88 4.84 -5.44
N LEU A 20 -4.90 4.09 -5.04
CA LEU A 20 -4.78 2.65 -4.74
C LEU A 20 -4.49 1.85 -6.01
N GLU A 21 -5.12 2.17 -7.15
CA GLU A 21 -4.83 1.54 -8.44
C GLU A 21 -3.38 1.79 -8.88
N GLU A 22 -2.90 3.04 -8.77
CA GLU A 22 -1.50 3.38 -9.00
C GLU A 22 -0.57 2.59 -8.06
N GLY A 23 -0.99 2.42 -6.80
CA GLY A 23 -0.30 1.60 -5.81
C GLY A 23 -0.15 0.14 -6.22
N VAL A 24 -1.19 -0.46 -6.82
CA VAL A 24 -1.15 -1.85 -7.32
C VAL A 24 -0.06 -2.01 -8.39
N ALA A 25 0.00 -1.09 -9.35
CA ALA A 25 1.01 -1.12 -10.41
C ALA A 25 2.42 -0.90 -9.85
N ARG A 26 2.56 0.00 -8.88
CA ARG A 26 3.84 0.30 -8.23
C ARG A 26 4.39 -0.90 -7.45
N LEU A 27 3.54 -1.60 -6.70
CA LEU A 27 3.90 -2.84 -5.99
C LEU A 27 4.31 -3.96 -6.94
N GLU A 28 3.71 -4.05 -8.13
CA GLU A 28 4.14 -5.02 -9.13
C GLU A 28 5.56 -4.75 -9.63
N THR A 29 5.91 -3.48 -9.90
CA THR A 29 7.27 -3.07 -10.25
C THR A 29 8.26 -3.44 -9.17
N TYR A 30 7.91 -3.19 -7.90
CA TYR A 30 8.76 -3.55 -6.76
C TYR A 30 8.97 -5.05 -6.64
N ARG A 31 7.90 -5.83 -6.75
CA ARG A 31 8.00 -7.29 -6.72
C ARG A 31 8.93 -7.81 -7.81
N ARG A 32 8.83 -7.28 -9.04
CA ARG A 32 9.72 -7.66 -10.16
C ARG A 32 11.18 -7.31 -9.92
N ALA A 33 11.48 -6.18 -9.29
CA ALA A 33 12.84 -5.79 -8.96
C ALA A 33 13.44 -6.69 -7.87
N LEU A 34 12.67 -6.95 -6.80
CA LEU A 34 13.09 -7.79 -5.69
C LEU A 34 13.30 -9.26 -6.10
N SER A 35 12.47 -9.80 -7.02
CA SER A 35 12.70 -11.15 -7.59
C SER A 35 14.01 -11.26 -8.37
N LYS A 36 14.60 -10.15 -8.82
CA LYS A 36 15.94 -10.12 -9.44
C LYS A 36 17.06 -9.93 -8.42
N GLY A 37 16.73 -9.85 -7.13
CA GLY A 37 17.69 -9.55 -6.07
C GLY A 37 18.11 -8.09 -6.01
N ASP A 38 17.36 -7.17 -6.62
CA ASP A 38 17.68 -5.74 -6.62
C ASP A 38 17.00 -5.03 -5.43
N PRO A 39 17.78 -4.59 -4.41
CA PRO A 39 17.25 -3.87 -3.26
C PRO A 39 17.10 -2.35 -3.51
N ALA A 40 17.52 -1.82 -4.66
CA ALA A 40 17.45 -0.40 -4.97
C ALA A 40 16.08 0.26 -4.69
N PRO A 41 14.93 -0.37 -4.98
CA PRO A 41 13.63 0.25 -4.72
C PRO A 41 13.17 0.23 -3.26
N LEU A 42 13.89 -0.38 -2.33
CA LEU A 42 13.39 -0.60 -0.96
C LEU A 42 13.08 0.69 -0.20
N GLY A 43 13.90 1.73 -0.34
CA GLY A 43 13.64 3.01 0.33
C GLY A 43 12.36 3.68 -0.18
N ASP A 44 12.09 3.58 -1.49
CA ASP A 44 10.85 4.10 -2.07
C ASP A 44 9.65 3.26 -1.67
N LEU A 45 9.82 1.94 -1.54
CA LEU A 45 8.78 1.02 -1.10
C LEU A 45 8.40 1.26 0.37
N GLU A 46 9.38 1.46 1.25
CA GLU A 46 9.15 1.83 2.66
C GLU A 46 8.37 3.14 2.76
N SER A 47 8.83 4.18 2.05
CA SER A 47 8.15 5.48 2.02
C SER A 47 6.73 5.37 1.47
N PHE A 48 6.51 4.50 0.46
CA PHE A 48 5.19 4.24 -0.08
C PHE A 48 4.28 3.55 0.95
N ALA A 49 4.76 2.50 1.62
CA ALA A 49 4.02 1.77 2.64
C ALA A 49 3.63 2.68 3.82
N HIS A 50 4.59 3.46 4.34
CA HIS A 50 4.36 4.42 5.43
C HIS A 50 3.26 5.45 5.09
N ASN A 51 3.37 6.07 3.92
CA ASN A 51 2.37 7.04 3.46
C ASN A 51 1.00 6.42 3.23
N LEU A 52 0.97 5.19 2.73
CA LEU A 52 -0.28 4.45 2.50
C LEU A 52 -0.95 4.10 3.82
N ALA A 53 -0.21 3.65 4.82
CA ALA A 53 -0.71 3.37 6.17
C ALA A 53 -1.37 4.62 6.79
N GLY A 54 -0.67 5.75 6.78
CA GLY A 54 -1.19 7.01 7.31
C GLY A 54 -2.43 7.52 6.57
N ALA A 55 -2.45 7.39 5.24
CA ALA A 55 -3.59 7.81 4.43
C ALA A 55 -4.81 6.89 4.60
N ALA A 56 -4.61 5.58 4.65
CA ALA A 56 -5.68 4.58 4.75
C ALA A 56 -6.55 4.77 6.00
N ALA A 57 -5.93 5.13 7.13
CA ALA A 57 -6.65 5.47 8.37
C ALA A 57 -7.58 6.69 8.20
N SER A 58 -7.20 7.66 7.36
CA SER A 58 -7.99 8.87 7.12
C SER A 58 -9.15 8.66 6.14
N PHE A 59 -9.09 7.61 5.31
CA PHE A 59 -10.03 7.38 4.22
C PHE A 59 -10.90 6.15 4.38
N ASP A 60 -10.91 5.53 5.57
CA ASP A 60 -11.77 4.39 5.92
C ASP A 60 -11.40 3.10 5.17
N PHE A 61 -10.09 2.87 5.01
CA PHE A 61 -9.52 1.64 4.43
C PHE A 61 -8.62 0.91 5.44
N PRO A 62 -9.14 0.46 6.60
CA PRO A 62 -8.31 -0.11 7.67
C PRO A 62 -7.45 -1.29 7.21
N GLU A 63 -8.02 -2.19 6.40
CA GLU A 63 -7.31 -3.36 5.86
C GLU A 63 -6.09 -2.98 5.02
N VAL A 64 -6.18 -1.89 4.24
CA VAL A 64 -5.07 -1.35 3.45
C VAL A 64 -3.99 -0.80 4.39
N GLY A 65 -4.41 -0.12 5.45
CA GLY A 65 -3.50 0.44 6.46
C GLY A 65 -2.70 -0.66 7.16
N ASP A 66 -3.37 -1.69 7.66
CA ASP A 66 -2.75 -2.81 8.36
C ASP A 66 -1.78 -3.59 7.47
N ALA A 67 -2.16 -3.82 6.20
CA ALA A 67 -1.28 -4.48 5.23
C ALA A 67 -0.05 -3.63 4.88
N ALA A 68 -0.19 -2.30 4.85
CA ALA A 68 0.90 -1.38 4.58
C ALA A 68 1.88 -1.31 5.76
N LEU A 69 1.38 -1.25 6.99
CA LEU A 69 2.20 -1.31 8.21
C LEU A 69 2.97 -2.63 8.30
N THR A 70 2.30 -3.76 8.02
CA THR A 70 2.96 -5.07 7.99
C THR A 70 4.13 -5.10 7.00
N LEU A 71 3.97 -4.48 5.83
CA LEU A 71 5.06 -4.36 4.85
C LEU A 71 6.19 -3.45 5.36
N GLU A 72 5.85 -2.32 5.95
CA GLU A 72 6.82 -1.39 6.55
C GLU A 72 7.69 -2.09 7.60
N ASP A 73 7.08 -2.84 8.53
CA ASP A 73 7.77 -3.60 9.57
C ASP A 73 8.76 -4.62 8.97
N HIS A 74 8.35 -5.37 7.94
CA HIS A 74 9.24 -6.34 7.28
C HIS A 74 10.42 -5.66 6.57
N ILE A 75 10.22 -4.47 6.00
CA ILE A 75 11.30 -3.70 5.38
C ILE A 75 12.27 -3.21 6.46
N GLN A 76 11.77 -2.76 7.61
CA GLN A 76 12.61 -2.36 8.74
C GLN A 76 13.42 -3.54 9.29
N ASP A 77 12.82 -4.72 9.39
CA ASP A 77 13.53 -5.95 9.77
C ASP A 77 14.64 -6.30 8.78
N PHE A 78 14.37 -6.18 7.47
CA PHE A 78 15.39 -6.38 6.45
C PHE A 78 16.54 -5.37 6.58
N ARG A 79 16.22 -4.08 6.75
CA ARG A 79 17.23 -3.02 6.92
C ARG A 79 18.06 -3.19 8.18
N SER A 80 17.48 -3.78 9.22
CA SER A 80 18.16 -4.08 10.49
C SER A 80 19.01 -5.36 10.42
N GLY A 81 18.97 -6.10 9.30
CA GLY A 81 19.67 -7.37 9.13
C GLY A 81 18.98 -8.57 9.77
N ASN A 82 17.72 -8.41 10.21
CA ASN A 82 16.92 -9.45 10.86
C ASN A 82 16.13 -10.31 9.87
N ALA A 83 15.98 -9.84 8.63
CA ALA A 83 15.22 -10.51 7.57
C ALA A 83 16.01 -10.61 6.26
N ARG A 84 15.59 -11.53 5.40
CA ARG A 84 16.13 -11.71 4.04
C ARG A 84 15.24 -11.03 3.02
N LEU A 85 15.82 -10.59 1.90
CA LEU A 85 15.09 -9.93 0.81
C LEU A 85 13.90 -10.76 0.31
N GLU A 86 14.07 -12.08 0.20
CA GLU A 86 13.04 -13.05 -0.19
C GLU A 86 11.79 -13.03 0.72
N GLN A 87 11.95 -12.63 1.99
CA GLN A 87 10.84 -12.57 2.95
C GLN A 87 9.91 -11.39 2.69
N LEU A 88 10.36 -10.38 1.91
CA LEU A 88 9.53 -9.23 1.53
C LEU A 88 8.50 -9.56 0.44
N GLU A 89 8.65 -10.68 -0.28
CA GLU A 89 7.74 -11.04 -1.36
C GLU A 89 6.30 -11.24 -0.84
N ARG A 90 6.16 -11.90 0.30
CA ARG A 90 4.85 -12.19 0.92
C ARG A 90 4.09 -10.92 1.34
N PRO A 91 4.65 -10.00 2.15
CA PRO A 91 3.94 -8.79 2.53
C PRO A 91 3.64 -7.87 1.33
N ILE A 92 4.51 -7.83 0.30
CA ILE A 92 4.24 -7.08 -0.94
C ILE A 92 3.03 -7.67 -1.68
N ALA A 93 3.00 -9.01 -1.85
CA ALA A 93 1.89 -9.69 -2.50
C ALA A 93 0.58 -9.51 -1.72
N SER A 94 0.65 -9.57 -0.39
CA SER A 94 -0.51 -9.35 0.48
C SER A 94 -1.06 -7.93 0.32
N LEU A 95 -0.21 -6.91 0.42
CA LEU A 95 -0.64 -5.52 0.22
C LEU A 95 -1.22 -5.31 -1.17
N GLN A 96 -0.61 -5.88 -2.21
CA GLN A 96 -1.12 -5.77 -3.58
C GLN A 96 -2.51 -6.40 -3.72
N SER A 97 -2.75 -7.55 -3.09
CA SER A 97 -4.07 -8.20 -3.05
C SER A 97 -5.10 -7.32 -2.34
N THR A 98 -4.74 -6.76 -1.18
CA THR A 98 -5.60 -5.85 -0.42
C THR A 98 -5.97 -4.61 -1.22
N LEU A 99 -5.00 -3.99 -1.91
CA LEU A 99 -5.26 -2.84 -2.78
C LEU A 99 -6.23 -3.18 -3.92
N ARG A 100 -6.06 -4.33 -4.59
CA ARG A 100 -7.00 -4.77 -5.64
C ARG A 100 -8.41 -5.01 -5.11
N GLY A 101 -8.52 -5.58 -3.90
CA GLY A 101 -9.80 -5.76 -3.21
C GLY A 101 -10.48 -4.43 -2.89
N ALA A 102 -9.73 -3.46 -2.36
CA ALA A 102 -10.22 -2.12 -2.03
C ALA A 102 -10.70 -1.35 -3.27
N VAL A 103 -9.97 -1.43 -4.39
CA VAL A 103 -10.37 -0.83 -5.67
C VAL A 103 -11.67 -1.46 -6.18
N SER A 104 -11.77 -2.79 -6.15
CA SER A 104 -12.92 -3.52 -6.68
C SER A 104 -14.18 -3.35 -5.79
N GLY A 105 -14.00 -3.19 -4.48
CA GLY A 105 -15.06 -2.97 -3.51
C GLY A 105 -15.57 -1.54 -3.45
N GLY A 106 -14.71 -0.55 -3.71
CA GLY A 106 -15.06 0.89 -3.70
C GLY A 106 -15.84 1.39 -4.93
N GLN A 107 -16.03 0.55 -5.95
CA GLN A 107 -16.79 0.85 -7.17
C GLN A 107 -18.27 0.42 -7.13
N ARG A 108 -18.79 -0.11 -6.00
CA ARG A 108 -20.18 -0.56 -5.85
C ARG A 108 -21.07 0.46 -5.16
#